data_AF-A0A949WSM6-F1
#
_entry.id   AF-A0A949WSM6-F1
#
_cell.length_a   1.000
_cell.length_b   1.000
_cell.length_c   1.000
_cell.angle_alpha   90.00
_cell.angle_beta   90.00
_cell.angle_gamma   90.00
#
_symmetry.space_group_name_H-M   'P 1'
#
loop_
_entity.id
_entity.type
_entity.pdbx_description
1 polymer ?
#
loop_
_entity_poly.entity_id
_entity_poly.type
_entity_poly.pdbx_seq_one_letter_code
_entity_poly.pdbx_strand_id
1 'polypeptide(L)'
;MNAVFPRIVKSAYRKEPLITILITMGIVDALIGGLDDSWALFIFGLGTVGAALIIRWLRIQQRPDLQNADEPVKQLYLPPHSSNSSLPMLSINKKKPPQ
;
A
#
# COMPACT_ATOMS: atom_id res chain seq x y z
N MET A 1 18.17 -16.53 2.42
CA MET A 1 16.96 -16.91 1.65
C MET A 1 16.18 -15.63 1.34
N ASN A 2 15.80 -15.39 0.08
CA ASN A 2 15.16 -14.14 -0.36
C ASN A 2 13.74 -13.99 0.24
N ALA A 3 13.65 -13.41 1.44
CA ALA A 3 12.37 -13.11 2.10
C ALA A 3 11.60 -11.95 1.45
N VAL A 4 12.26 -11.19 0.57
CA VAL A 4 11.70 -10.02 -0.09
C VAL A 4 10.69 -10.40 -1.19
N PHE A 5 10.99 -11.45 -1.97
CA PHE A 5 10.11 -11.92 -3.04
C PHE A 5 8.71 -12.35 -2.58
N PRO A 6 8.56 -13.24 -1.57
CA PRO A 6 7.23 -13.62 -1.10
C PRO A 6 6.46 -12.44 -0.50
N ARG A 7 7.15 -11.46 0.10
CA ARG A 7 6.54 -10.24 0.63
C ARG A 7 6.00 -9.33 -0.49
N ILE A 8 6.75 -9.18 -1.58
CA ILE A 8 6.32 -8.40 -2.76
C ILE A 8 5.12 -9.06 -3.44
N VAL A 9 5.17 -10.37 -3.68
CA VAL A 9 4.06 -11.10 -4.33
C VAL A 9 2.79 -11.00 -3.48
N LYS A 10 2.91 -11.23 -2.17
CA LYS A 10 1.76 -11.17 -1.25
C LYS A 10 1.19 -9.76 -1.13
N SER A 11 2.04 -8.72 -1.15
CA SER A 11 1.60 -7.32 -1.15
C SER A 11 0.93 -6.94 -2.47
N ALA A 12 1.51 -7.32 -3.61
CA ALA A 12 0.95 -7.05 -4.93
C ALA A 12 -0.44 -7.69 -5.11
N TYR A 13 -0.61 -8.95 -4.68
CA TYR A 13 -1.90 -9.63 -4.72
C TYR A 13 -2.96 -8.95 -3.85
N ARG A 14 -2.57 -8.46 -2.67
CA ARG A 14 -3.52 -7.89 -1.69
C ARG A 14 -3.89 -6.44 -2.00
N LYS A 15 -2.98 -5.66 -2.58
CA LYS A 15 -3.20 -4.24 -2.90
C LYS A 15 -3.84 -4.05 -4.28
N GLU A 16 -3.40 -4.82 -5.28
CA GLU A 16 -3.77 -4.61 -6.69
C GLU A 16 -4.02 -5.95 -7.42
N PRO A 17 -5.13 -6.67 -7.10
CA PRO A 17 -5.41 -7.98 -7.67
C PRO A 17 -5.56 -7.93 -9.20
N LEU A 18 -6.19 -6.88 -9.74
CA LEU A 18 -6.40 -6.72 -11.18
C LEU A 18 -5.10 -6.57 -11.97
N ILE A 19 -4.15 -5.78 -11.47
CA ILE A 19 -2.86 -5.56 -12.14
C ILE A 19 -2.05 -6.87 -12.12
N THR A 20 -2.10 -7.61 -11.02
CA THR A 20 -1.42 -8.91 -10.90
C THR A 20 -1.99 -9.92 -11.90
N ILE A 21 -3.32 -10.03 -12.01
CA ILE A 21 -4.00 -10.90 -12.99
C ILE A 21 -3.61 -10.52 -14.42
N LEU A 22 -3.62 -9.22 -14.72
CA LEU A 22 -3.29 -8.72 -16.05
C LEU A 22 -1.84 -9.02 -16.44
N ILE A 23 -0.90 -8.87 -15.51
CA ILE A 23 0.51 -9.24 -15.72
C ILE A 23 0.63 -10.75 -15.96
N THR A 24 -0.03 -11.59 -15.15
CA THR A 24 0.03 -13.05 -15.35
C THR A 24 -0.54 -13.46 -16.70
N MET A 25 -1.67 -12.88 -17.12
CA MET A 25 -2.29 -13.15 -18.41
C MET A 25 -1.35 -12.74 -19.55
N GLY A 26 -0.77 -11.54 -19.50
CA GLY A 26 0.15 -11.07 -20.54
C GLY A 26 1.45 -11.88 -20.62
N ILE A 27 1.96 -12.37 -19.48
CA ILE A 27 3.11 -13.30 -19.49
C ILE A 27 2.74 -14.61 -20.19
N VAL A 28 1.57 -15.17 -19.89
CA VAL A 28 1.09 -16.40 -20.51
C VAL A 28 0.91 -16.20 -22.02
N ASP A 29 0.25 -15.12 -22.45
CA ASP A 29 0.06 -14.80 -23.87
C ASP A 29 1.39 -14.59 -24.62
N ALA A 30 2.36 -13.94 -23.97
CA ALA A 30 3.69 -13.75 -24.55
C ALA A 30 4.45 -15.07 -24.68
N LEU A 31 4.35 -15.96 -23.70
CA LEU A 31 4.98 -17.28 -23.77
C LEU A 31 4.35 -18.14 -24.87
N ILE A 32 3.02 -18.19 -24.94
CA ILE A 32 2.29 -18.93 -25.99
C ILE A 32 2.64 -18.37 -27.36
N GLY A 33 2.57 -17.04 -27.53
CA GLY A 33 2.92 -16.39 -28.80
C GLY A 33 4.38 -16.59 -29.21
N GLY A 34 5.31 -16.63 -28.26
CA GLY A 34 6.72 -16.91 -28.55
C GLY A 34 7.02 -18.38 -28.85
N LEU A 35 6.26 -19.31 -28.26
CA LEU A 35 6.39 -20.76 -28.49
C LEU A 35 5.76 -21.19 -29.83
N ASP A 36 4.65 -20.56 -30.21
CA ASP A 36 3.90 -20.87 -31.44
C ASP A 36 4.28 -19.96 -32.65
N ASP A 37 5.35 -19.17 -32.53
CA ASP A 37 5.81 -18.19 -33.54
C ASP A 37 4.73 -17.16 -33.94
N SER A 38 3.73 -16.97 -33.08
CA SER A 38 2.60 -16.08 -33.26
C SER A 38 2.95 -14.68 -32.75
N TRP A 39 3.45 -13.86 -33.67
CA TRP A 39 3.81 -12.46 -33.43
C TRP A 39 2.68 -11.63 -32.78
N ALA A 40 1.43 -11.89 -33.15
CA ALA A 40 0.27 -11.17 -32.62
C ALA A 40 0.07 -11.42 -31.12
N LEU A 41 0.12 -12.70 -30.70
CA LEU A 41 -0.01 -13.08 -29.29
C LEU A 41 1.19 -12.60 -28.48
N PHE A 42 2.39 -12.70 -29.06
CA PHE A 42 3.61 -12.22 -28.41
C PHE A 42 3.55 -10.72 -28.10
N ILE A 43 3.24 -9.89 -29.10
CA ILE A 43 3.11 -8.44 -28.93
C ILE A 43 1.94 -8.11 -27.99
N PHE A 44 0.82 -8.81 -28.10
CA PHE A 44 -0.33 -8.59 -27.23
C PHE A 44 0.02 -8.86 -25.76
N GLY A 45 0.69 -9.97 -25.47
CA GLY A 45 1.17 -10.31 -24.14
C GLY A 45 2.17 -9.28 -23.60
N LEU A 46 3.17 -8.90 -24.42
CA LEU A 46 4.15 -7.87 -24.05
C LEU A 46 3.48 -6.51 -23.78
N GLY A 47 2.54 -6.12 -24.64
CA GLY A 47 1.78 -4.89 -24.52
C GLY A 47 0.93 -4.86 -23.26
N THR A 48 0.32 -5.99 -22.92
CA THR A 48 -0.52 -6.14 -21.73
C THR A 48 0.30 -6.04 -20.44
N VAL A 49 1.46 -6.72 -20.39
CA VAL A 49 2.40 -6.60 -19.25
C VAL A 49 2.94 -5.17 -19.13
N GLY A 50 3.34 -4.57 -20.26
CA GLY A 50 3.87 -3.20 -20.30
C GLY A 50 2.83 -2.17 -19.82
N ALA A 51 1.60 -2.26 -20.33
CA ALA A 51 0.49 -1.39 -19.92
C ALA A 51 0.18 -1.54 -18.42
N ALA A 52 0.14 -2.78 -17.91
CA ALA A 52 -0.10 -3.05 -16.50
C ALA A 52 0.98 -2.41 -15.60
N LEU A 53 2.25 -2.47 -16.01
CA LEU A 53 3.36 -1.85 -15.29
C LEU A 53 3.29 -0.32 -15.33
N ILE A 54 2.96 0.28 -16.48
CA ILE A 54 2.80 1.74 -16.60
C ILE A 54 1.66 2.22 -15.70
N ILE A 55 0.51 1.54 -15.74
CA ILE A 55 -0.65 1.88 -14.89
C ILE A 55 -0.28 1.75 -13.41
N ARG A 56 0.44 0.69 -13.03
CA ARG A 56 0.93 0.50 -11.66
C ARG A 56 1.86 1.64 -11.25
N TRP A 57 2.80 2.02 -12.11
CA TRP A 57 3.73 3.12 -11.84
C TRP A 57 3.00 4.45 -11.66
N LEU A 58 2.05 4.76 -12.53
CA LEU A 58 1.22 5.96 -12.45
C LEU A 58 0.40 5.98 -11.15
N ARG A 59 -0.19 4.86 -10.75
CA ARG A 59 -0.94 4.76 -9.48
C ARG A 59 -0.06 4.96 -8.26
N ILE A 60 1.17 4.44 -8.27
CA ILE A 60 2.15 4.63 -7.20
C ILE A 60 2.53 6.11 -7.07
N GLN A 61 2.73 6.81 -8.19
CA GLN A 61 3.01 8.25 -8.17
C GLN A 61 1.82 9.08 -7.68
N GLN A 62 0.60 8.71 -8.06
CA GLN A 62 -0.61 9.44 -7.66
C GLN A 62 -1.04 9.19 -6.22
N ARG A 63 -0.56 8.10 -5.60
CA ARG A 63 -0.94 7.73 -4.23
C ARG A 63 0.30 7.45 -3.36
N PRO A 64 0.93 8.49 -2.80
CA PRO A 64 1.95 8.33 -1.75
C PRO A 64 1.42 7.51 -0.57
N ASP A 65 0.12 7.58 -0.29
CA ASP A 65 -0.49 7.03 0.91
C ASP A 65 -0.73 5.51 0.87
N LEU A 66 -0.73 4.89 -0.31
CA LEU A 66 -0.85 3.42 -0.42
C LEU A 66 0.44 2.68 -0.03
N GLN A 67 1.56 3.41 0.05
CA GLN A 67 2.81 2.90 0.62
C GLN A 67 2.73 2.85 2.16
N ASN A 68 1.99 3.79 2.78
CA ASN A 68 1.79 3.84 4.24
C ASN A 68 0.70 2.86 4.73
N ALA A 69 -0.12 2.29 3.86
CA ALA A 69 -1.13 1.30 4.24
C ALA A 69 -0.54 -0.06 4.72
N ASP A 70 0.78 -0.25 4.63
CA ASP A 70 1.50 -1.36 5.26
C ASP A 70 1.92 -1.08 6.71
N GLU A 71 1.82 0.18 7.18
CA GLU A 71 1.91 0.41 8.62
C GLU A 71 0.65 -0.18 9.24
N PRO A 72 0.78 -1.12 10.21
CA PRO A 72 -0.37 -1.59 10.95
C PRO A 72 -1.06 -0.33 11.48
N VAL A 73 -2.33 -0.12 11.11
CA VAL A 73 -3.16 0.97 11.64
C VAL A 73 -2.89 0.97 13.13
N LYS A 74 -2.06 1.91 13.56
CA LYS A 74 -1.57 1.97 14.93
C LYS A 74 -2.82 2.39 15.64
N GLN A 75 -3.55 1.41 16.17
CA GLN A 75 -4.73 1.60 17.00
C GLN A 75 -4.20 2.31 18.23
N LEU A 76 -4.00 3.62 18.08
CA LEU A 76 -3.59 4.51 19.13
C LEU A 76 -4.85 4.64 19.97
N TYR A 77 -4.91 3.84 21.03
CA TYR A 77 -5.92 3.96 22.07
C TYR A 77 -5.83 5.31 22.79
N LEU A 78 -4.79 6.10 22.52
CA LEU A 78 -4.56 7.42 23.06
C LEU A 78 -4.49 8.45 21.92
N PRO A 79 -5.11 9.63 22.08
CA PRO A 79 -4.97 10.71 21.11
C PRO A 79 -3.50 11.15 20.98
N PRO A 80 -3.04 11.54 19.77
CA PRO A 80 -1.65 11.92 19.51
C PRO A 80 -1.23 13.19 20.26
N HIS A 81 -2.19 14.00 20.70
CA HIS A 81 -1.98 15.11 21.60
C HIS A 81 -2.57 14.78 22.97
N SER A 82 -1.73 14.85 24.01
CA SER A 82 -2.19 14.91 25.39
C SER A 82 -3.10 16.13 25.51
N SER A 83 -4.39 15.91 25.71
CA SER A 83 -5.34 16.94 26.10
C SER A 83 -5.04 17.38 27.54
N ASN A 84 -3.96 18.14 27.71
CA ASN A 84 -3.73 18.98 28.88
C ASN A 84 -4.72 20.15 28.82
N SER A 85 -6.01 19.85 28.92
CA SER A 85 -6.97 20.85 29.38
C SER A 85 -6.53 21.20 30.80
N SER A 86 -6.18 22.47 31.05
CA SER A 86 -5.85 22.94 32.38
C SER A 86 -7.00 22.54 33.30
N LEU A 87 -6.76 21.54 34.15
CA LEU A 87 -7.80 20.99 35.01
C LEU A 87 -8.45 22.14 35.77
N PRO A 88 -9.79 22.24 35.77
CA PRO A 88 -10.47 23.29 36.49
C PRO A 88 -10.01 23.23 37.95
N MET A 89 -9.54 24.36 38.46
CA MET A 89 -9.02 24.45 39.81
C MET A 89 -10.14 24.09 40.79
N LEU A 90 -10.09 22.89 41.35
CA LEU A 90 -10.95 22.47 42.44
C LEU A 90 -10.73 23.50 43.54
N SER A 91 -11.75 24.32 43.81
CA SER A 91 -11.75 25.34 44.85
C SER A 91 -11.66 24.64 46.20
N ILE A 92 -10.45 24.23 46.55
CA ILE A 92 -10.13 23.81 47.90
C ILE A 92 -10.20 25.10 48.72
N ASN A 93 -11.30 25.25 49.45
CA ASN A 93 -11.43 26.21 50.54
C ASN A 93 -10.47 25.80 51.67
N LYS A 94 -9.16 25.86 51.40
CA LYS A 94 -8.15 25.84 52.44
C LYS A 94 -7.97 27.28 52.88
N LYS A 95 -8.55 27.56 54.05
CA LYS A 95 -8.20 28.71 54.86
C LYS A 95 -6.68 28.89 54.88
N LYS A 96 -6.24 30.03 54.35
CA LYS A 96 -4.91 30.68 54.40
C LYS A 96 -3.78 30.09 53.52
N PRO A 97 -3.18 30.92 52.63
CA PRO A 97 -1.85 30.63 52.09
C PRO A 97 -0.77 30.86 53.16
N PRO A 98 0.34 30.09 53.14
CA PRO A 98 1.54 30.40 53.93
C PRO A 98 2.23 31.65 53.38
N GLN A 99 2.69 32.52 54.28
CA GLN A 99 3.53 33.69 53.97
C GLN A 99 4.95 33.28 53.63
#